data_AF-A0A1M7MQ54-F1
#
_entry.id   AF-A0A1M7MQ54-F1
#
_cell.length_a   1.000
_cell.length_b   1.000
_cell.length_c   1.000
_cell.angle_alpha   90.00
_cell.angle_beta   90.00
_cell.angle_gamma   90.00
#
_symmetry.space_group_name_H-M   'P 1'
#
loop_
_entity.id
_entity.type
_entity.pdbx_description
1 polymer ?
#
loop_
_entity_poly.entity_id
_entity_poly.type
_entity_poly.pdbx_seq_one_letter_code
_entity_poly.pdbx_strand_id
1 'polypeptide(L)'
;MDEIDLQPLRITNSWHVEWNLFYEVDPSIETMHYLDSSSLLHLNNYSLKRAINLDYRPENDVNGYFYLRVLNLKEIINSKSKEVSFDADWENLHFELKSKSRIEIVKEIERLVRETPPFKG
;
A
#
# COMPACT_ATOMS: atom_id res chain seq x y z
N MET A 1 -4.61 -17.49 20.90
CA MET A 1 -4.77 -16.14 20.33
C MET A 1 -5.78 -16.33 19.24
N ASP A 2 -6.92 -15.64 19.30
CA ASP A 2 -7.91 -15.76 18.25
C ASP A 2 -7.27 -15.33 16.93
N GLU A 3 -7.51 -16.11 15.87
CA GLU A 3 -6.95 -15.85 14.54
C GLU A 3 -7.61 -14.57 14.01
N ILE A 4 -6.80 -13.56 13.68
CA ILE A 4 -7.31 -12.28 13.20
C ILE A 4 -7.38 -12.28 11.67
N ASP A 5 -8.51 -11.85 11.14
CA ASP A 5 -8.72 -11.80 9.70
C ASP A 5 -7.96 -10.64 9.05
N LEU A 6 -7.55 -10.86 7.80
CA LEU A 6 -7.12 -9.77 6.93
C LEU A 6 -8.30 -8.86 6.63
N GLN A 7 -8.03 -7.56 6.54
CA GLN A 7 -9.00 -6.55 6.16
C GLN A 7 -9.62 -6.91 4.80
N PRO A 8 -10.95 -7.09 4.71
CA PRO A 8 -11.60 -7.25 3.42
C PRO A 8 -11.41 -6.01 2.55
N LEU A 9 -10.97 -6.21 1.31
CA LEU A 9 -10.75 -5.16 0.31
C LEU A 9 -11.32 -5.58 -1.05
N ARG A 10 -12.03 -4.66 -1.72
CA ARG A 10 -12.38 -4.81 -3.14
C ARG A 10 -11.23 -4.32 -4.01
N ILE A 11 -10.48 -5.25 -4.60
CA ILE A 11 -9.38 -4.95 -5.51
C ILE A 11 -9.82 -5.21 -6.95
N THR A 12 -9.62 -4.24 -7.84
CA THR A 12 -9.94 -4.36 -9.27
C THR A 12 -8.85 -5.16 -10.00
N ASN A 13 -9.21 -5.70 -11.17
CA ASN A 13 -8.27 -6.46 -12.00
C ASN A 13 -7.01 -5.65 -12.32
N SER A 14 -5.89 -6.36 -12.53
CA SER A 14 -4.55 -5.83 -12.84
C SER A 14 -3.77 -5.24 -11.66
N TRP A 15 -4.36 -5.19 -10.47
CA TRP A 15 -3.61 -4.97 -9.23
C TRP A 15 -3.16 -6.31 -8.65
N HIS A 16 -1.86 -6.44 -8.41
CA HIS A 16 -1.21 -7.60 -7.84
C HIS A 16 -0.88 -7.34 -6.38
N VAL A 17 -1.30 -8.22 -5.48
CA VAL A 17 -0.92 -8.19 -4.07
C VAL A 17 0.50 -8.73 -3.96
N GLU A 18 1.46 -7.86 -3.67
CA GLU A 18 2.85 -8.27 -3.40
C GLU A 18 3.03 -8.60 -1.90
N TRP A 19 2.40 -7.81 -1.04
CA TRP A 19 2.48 -7.97 0.41
C TRP A 19 1.15 -7.60 1.06
N ASN A 20 0.69 -8.37 2.05
CA ASN A 20 -0.53 -8.08 2.79
C ASN A 20 -0.45 -8.55 4.25
N LEU A 21 -0.30 -7.59 5.14
CA LEU A 21 -0.43 -7.69 6.60
C LEU A 21 -1.48 -6.69 7.11
N PHE A 22 -2.39 -6.23 6.25
CA PHE A 22 -3.39 -5.28 6.66
C PHE A 22 -4.56 -6.02 7.28
N TYR A 23 -4.50 -6.23 8.59
CA TYR A 23 -5.52 -6.92 9.37
C TYR A 23 -6.73 -6.03 9.68
N GLU A 24 -7.86 -6.66 9.99
CA GLU A 24 -9.09 -5.96 10.39
C GLU A 24 -9.01 -5.44 11.85
N VAL A 25 -8.01 -4.58 12.13
CA VAL A 25 -7.72 -4.06 13.47
C VAL A 25 -7.62 -2.54 13.50
N ASP A 26 -8.27 -1.93 14.47
CA ASP A 26 -8.09 -0.51 14.75
C ASP A 26 -6.87 -0.30 15.68
N PRO A 27 -6.13 0.82 15.54
CA PRO A 27 -4.97 1.09 16.39
C PRO A 27 -5.37 1.23 17.86
N SER A 28 -4.77 0.39 18.71
CA SER A 28 -4.89 0.45 20.17
C SER A 28 -3.62 -0.11 20.80
N ILE A 29 -3.47 0.01 22.12
CA ILE A 29 -2.32 -0.56 22.85
C ILE A 29 -2.24 -2.09 22.63
N GLU A 30 -3.39 -2.77 22.54
CA GLU A 30 -3.46 -4.23 22.44
C GLU A 30 -3.19 -4.72 21.01
N THR A 31 -3.47 -3.91 19.99
CA THR A 31 -3.43 -4.29 18.57
C THR A 31 -2.20 -3.78 17.84
N MET A 32 -1.37 -2.96 18.48
CA MET A 32 -0.26 -2.25 17.84
C MET A 32 0.78 -3.17 17.17
N HIS A 33 0.97 -4.37 17.71
CA HIS A 33 1.86 -5.39 17.16
C HIS A 33 1.42 -5.94 15.79
N TYR A 34 0.19 -5.65 15.34
CA TYR A 34 -0.24 -5.93 13.96
C TYR A 34 0.11 -4.81 12.98
N LEU A 35 0.56 -3.66 13.51
CA LEU A 35 0.83 -2.43 12.74
C LEU A 35 2.33 -2.10 12.69
N ASP A 36 3.19 -2.98 13.21
CA ASP A 36 4.64 -2.77 13.39
C ASP A 36 5.49 -3.19 12.17
N SER A 37 4.91 -3.13 10.97
CA SER A 37 5.59 -3.51 9.74
C SER A 37 6.01 -2.30 8.90
N SER A 38 7.09 -2.47 8.13
CA SER A 38 7.51 -1.49 7.14
C SER A 38 6.49 -1.29 6.02
N SER A 39 5.62 -2.27 5.80
CA SER A 39 4.44 -2.18 4.95
C SER A 39 3.34 -3.10 5.45
N LEU A 40 2.14 -2.55 5.61
CA LEU A 40 0.92 -3.30 5.91
C LEU A 40 0.26 -3.81 4.63
N LEU A 41 0.38 -3.09 3.52
CA LEU A 41 -0.13 -3.52 2.22
C LEU A 41 0.77 -2.97 1.11
N HIS A 42 1.09 -3.82 0.14
CA HIS A 42 1.75 -3.41 -1.10
C HIS A 42 1.02 -4.02 -2.30
N LEU A 43 0.47 -3.15 -3.16
CA LEU A 43 -0.17 -3.52 -4.41
C LEU A 43 0.60 -2.94 -5.59
N ASN A 44 0.80 -3.72 -6.65
CA ASN A 44 1.41 -3.26 -7.89
C ASN A 44 0.44 -3.34 -9.06
N ASN A 45 0.46 -2.31 -9.91
CA ASN A 45 -0.13 -2.38 -11.24
C ASN A 45 0.91 -1.92 -12.26
N TYR A 46 1.61 -2.90 -12.83
CA TYR A 46 2.70 -2.66 -13.78
C TYR A 46 2.21 -2.05 -15.10
N SER A 47 0.97 -2.35 -15.53
CA SER A 47 0.37 -1.72 -16.72
C SER A 47 0.13 -0.22 -16.54
N LEU A 48 -0.24 0.19 -15.32
CA LEU A 48 -0.39 1.59 -14.96
C LEU A 48 0.93 2.22 -14.53
N LYS A 49 2.00 1.43 -14.32
CA LYS A 49 3.24 1.87 -13.66
C LYS A 49 2.96 2.55 -12.31
N ARG A 50 2.13 1.92 -11.49
CA ARG A 50 1.69 2.39 -10.17
C ARG A 50 1.90 1.34 -9.12
N ALA A 51 2.24 1.77 -7.91
CA ALA A 51 2.13 0.94 -6.72
C ALA A 51 1.33 1.68 -5.64
N ILE A 52 0.62 0.93 -4.79
CA ILE A 52 -0.02 1.43 -3.58
C ILE A 52 0.71 0.81 -2.40
N ASN A 53 1.20 1.65 -1.50
CA ASN A 53 1.82 1.24 -0.25
C ASN A 53 1.05 1.80 0.94
N LEU A 54 0.83 0.96 1.95
CA LEU A 54 0.28 1.34 3.24
C LEU A 54 1.30 1.00 4.33
N ASP A 55 1.55 1.93 5.23
CA ASP A 55 2.23 1.68 6.50
C ASP A 55 1.58 2.46 7.65
N TYR A 56 1.97 2.16 8.88
CA TYR A 56 1.51 2.88 10.07
C TYR A 56 2.71 3.48 10.80
N ARG A 57 2.67 4.80 11.04
CA ARG A 57 3.81 5.56 11.55
C ARG A 57 3.40 6.59 12.60
N PRO A 58 4.20 6.80 13.65
CA PRO A 58 5.39 6.02 14.02
C PRO A 58 5.05 4.56 14.36
N GLU A 59 6.00 3.65 14.15
CA GLU A 59 5.83 2.25 14.58
C GLU A 59 5.62 2.21 16.10
N ASN A 60 4.78 1.28 16.55
CA ASN A 60 4.48 1.06 17.95
C ASN A 60 3.93 2.28 18.73
N ASP A 61 3.29 3.24 18.04
CA ASP A 61 2.67 4.42 18.66
C ASP A 61 1.15 4.43 18.43
N VAL A 62 0.37 4.29 19.51
CA VAL A 62 -1.11 4.37 19.46
C VAL A 62 -1.63 5.72 18.94
N ASN A 63 -0.81 6.76 18.97
CA ASN A 63 -1.13 8.07 18.43
C ASN A 63 -0.64 8.31 17.00
N GLY A 64 -0.01 7.29 16.41
CA GLY A 64 0.42 7.25 15.01
C GLY A 64 -0.75 7.32 14.02
N TYR A 65 -0.41 7.13 12.75
CA TYR A 65 -1.30 7.28 11.62
C TYR A 65 -0.98 6.24 10.57
N PHE A 66 -2.02 5.78 9.88
CA PHE A 66 -1.86 5.16 8.58
C PHE A 66 -1.38 6.20 7.57
N TYR A 67 -0.42 5.80 6.75
CA TYR A 67 0.00 6.54 5.57
C TYR A 67 -0.22 5.67 4.34
N LEU A 68 -1.14 6.09 3.49
CA LEU A 68 -1.46 5.43 2.22
C LEU A 68 -0.87 6.25 1.09
N ARG A 69 0.03 5.65 0.30
CA ARG A 69 0.78 6.32 -0.75
C ARG A 69 0.58 5.63 -2.09
N VAL A 70 0.48 6.43 -3.15
CA VAL A 70 0.57 5.94 -4.53
C VAL A 70 1.92 6.34 -5.11
N LEU A 71 2.72 5.35 -5.46
CA LEU A 71 4.06 5.50 -6.02
C LEU A 71 4.01 5.50 -7.55
N ASN A 72 4.88 6.29 -8.18
CA ASN A 72 5.21 6.14 -9.59
C ASN A 72 6.21 4.99 -9.73
N LEU A 73 5.99 4.08 -10.68
CA LEU A 73 6.96 3.03 -11.01
C LEU A 73 7.75 3.40 -12.27
N LYS A 74 9.07 3.26 -12.22
CA LYS A 74 9.98 3.42 -13.36
C LYS A 74 10.38 2.04 -13.86
N GLU A 75 10.14 1.80 -15.15
CA GLU A 75 10.55 0.56 -15.79
C GLU A 75 12.07 0.58 -16.02
N ILE A 76 12.74 -0.49 -15.58
CA ILE A 76 14.17 -0.68 -15.74
C ILE A 76 14.37 -1.95 -16.58
N ILE A 77 15.05 -1.79 -17.71
CA ILE A 77 15.37 -2.90 -18.60
C ILE A 77 16.85 -3.26 -18.41
N ASN A 78 17.12 -4.47 -17.92
CA ASN A 78 18.47 -4.97 -17.83
C ASN A 78 19.06 -5.15 -19.24
N SER A 79 20.12 -4.41 -19.56
CA SER A 79 20.70 -4.41 -20.91
C SER A 79 21.26 -5.77 -21.34
N LYS A 80 21.66 -6.61 -20.37
CA LYS A 80 22.25 -7.94 -20.59
C LYS A 80 21.21 -9.05 -20.58
N SER A 81 20.41 -9.17 -19.53
CA SER A 81 19.40 -10.24 -19.39
C SER A 81 18.11 -9.97 -20.15
N LYS A 82 17.87 -8.71 -20.55
CA LYS A 82 16.60 -8.21 -21.10
C LYS A 82 15.42 -8.34 -20.15
N GLU A 83 15.68 -8.62 -18.87
CA GLU A 83 14.66 -8.64 -17.83
C GLU A 83 14.15 -7.24 -17.55
N VAL A 84 12.85 -7.14 -17.34
CA VAL A 84 12.16 -5.91 -16.96
C VAL A 84 11.91 -5.95 -15.46
N SER A 85 12.35 -4.93 -14.75
CA SER A 85 12.00 -4.67 -13.35
C SER A 85 11.38 -3.29 -13.20
N PHE A 86 10.79 -3.03 -12.04
CA PHE A 86 10.19 -1.75 -11.71
C PHE A 86 10.80 -1.21 -10.42
N ASP A 87 11.14 0.07 -10.43
CA ASP A 87 11.62 0.79 -9.25
C ASP A 87 10.61 1.85 -8.82
N ALA A 88 10.41 2.00 -7.51
CA ALA A 88 9.40 2.89 -6.96
C ALA A 88 9.99 4.27 -6.62
N ASP A 89 9.39 5.33 -7.15
CA ASP A 89 9.79 6.71 -6.86
C ASP A 89 9.10 7.20 -5.58
N TRP A 90 9.84 7.14 -4.48
CA TRP A 90 9.41 7.61 -3.16
C TRP A 90 9.48 9.13 -2.97
N GLU A 91 10.22 9.82 -3.84
CA GLU A 91 10.42 11.27 -3.75
C GLU A 91 9.30 12.03 -4.48
N ASN A 92 8.70 11.41 -5.50
CA ASN A 92 7.63 12.01 -6.30
C ASN A 92 6.38 11.16 -6.22
N LEU A 93 5.68 11.22 -5.09
CA LEU A 93 4.41 10.53 -4.89
C LEU A 93 3.33 11.07 -5.84
N HIS A 94 2.44 10.20 -6.31
CA HIS A 94 1.23 10.63 -7.02
C HIS A 94 0.12 11.04 -6.05
N PHE A 95 0.07 10.39 -4.90
CA PHE A 95 -0.94 10.60 -3.89
C PHE A 95 -0.39 10.19 -2.51
N GLU A 96 -0.81 10.91 -1.48
CA GLU A 96 -0.62 10.54 -0.08
C GLU A 96 -1.88 10.89 0.72
N LEU A 97 -2.33 9.96 1.55
CA LEU A 97 -3.33 10.17 2.59
C LEU A 97 -2.74 9.77 3.94
N LYS A 98 -2.93 10.65 4.93
CA LYS A 98 -2.65 10.39 6.33
C LYS A 98 -3.97 10.29 7.10
N SER A 99 -4.20 9.17 7.78
CA SER A 99 -5.44 8.96 8.54
C SER A 99 -5.23 8.14 9.82
N LYS A 100 -6.08 8.35 10.82
CA LYS A 100 -6.21 7.45 11.98
C LYS A 100 -7.26 6.36 11.78
N SER A 101 -8.10 6.48 10.75
CA SER A 101 -9.25 5.63 10.52
C SER A 101 -8.93 4.52 9.53
N ARG A 102 -8.89 3.27 10.00
CA ARG A 102 -8.78 2.10 9.12
C ARG A 102 -9.88 2.08 8.06
N ILE A 103 -11.11 2.45 8.43
CA ILE A 103 -12.25 2.48 7.51
C ILE A 103 -12.08 3.54 6.42
N GLU A 104 -11.44 4.67 6.71
CA GLU A 104 -11.10 5.66 5.68
C GLU A 104 -10.03 5.10 4.72
N ILE A 105 -9.00 4.44 5.25
CA ILE A 105 -7.97 3.77 4.45
C ILE A 105 -8.57 2.71 3.52
N VAL A 106 -9.49 1.87 4.02
CA VAL A 106 -10.20 0.88 3.20
C VAL A 106 -10.93 1.53 2.03
N LYS A 107 -11.74 2.57 2.32
CA LYS A 107 -12.49 3.29 1.27
C LYS A 107 -11.54 3.91 0.25
N GLU A 108 -10.43 4.45 0.70
CA GLU A 108 -9.47 5.10 -0.18
C GLU A 108 -8.69 4.10 -1.03
N ILE A 109 -8.28 2.95 -0.49
CA ILE A 109 -7.70 1.87 -1.28
C ILE A 109 -8.66 1.44 -2.38
N GLU A 110 -9.94 1.17 -2.05
CA GLU A 110 -10.95 0.76 -3.03
C GLU A 110 -11.23 1.84 -4.10
N ARG A 111 -11.08 3.11 -3.74
CA ARG A 111 -11.16 4.23 -4.69
C ARG A 111 -9.93 4.26 -5.60
N LEU A 112 -8.73 4.19 -5.04
CA LEU A 112 -7.46 4.27 -5.76
C LEU A 112 -7.32 3.13 -6.78
N VAL A 113 -7.63 1.88 -6.39
CA VAL A 113 -7.54 0.76 -7.33
C VAL A 113 -8.46 0.91 -8.55
N ARG A 114 -9.56 1.67 -8.43
CA ARG A 114 -10.50 1.95 -9.52
C ARG A 114 -10.10 3.17 -10.35
N GLU A 115 -9.56 4.21 -9.72
CA GLU A 115 -9.48 5.55 -10.29
C GLU A 115 -8.05 6.03 -10.58
N THR A 116 -7.01 5.34 -10.08
CA THR A 116 -5.63 5.77 -10.31
C THR A 116 -5.29 5.72 -11.80
N PRO A 117 -4.84 6.83 -12.40
CA PRO A 117 -4.48 6.88 -13.81
C PRO A 117 -3.07 6.28 -14.06
N PRO A 118 -2.79 5.84 -15.30
CA PRO A 118 -1.44 5.41 -15.69
C PRO A 118 -0.40 6.51 -15.47
N PHE A 119 0.79 6.14 -15.02
CA PHE A 119 1.97 6.98 -15.05
C PHE A 119 2.63 6.90 -16.44
N LYS A 120 2.93 8.06 -17.03
CA LYS A 120 3.53 8.17 -18.38
C LYS A 120 5.04 8.31 -18.37
N GLY A 121 5.68 8.20 -17.20
CA GLY A 121 7.13 8.31 -17.05
C GLY A 121 7.90 7.08 -17.50
#